data_AF-A0AA50JPD2-F1
#
_entry.id   AF-A0AA50JPD2-F1
#
_cell.length_a   1.000
_cell.length_b   1.000
_cell.length_c   1.000
_cell.angle_alpha   90.00
_cell.angle_beta   90.00
_cell.angle_gamma   90.00
#
_symmetry.space_group_name_H-M   'P 1'
#
loop_
_entity.id
_entity.type
_entity.pdbx_description
1 polymer ?
#
loop_
_entity_poly.entity_id
_entity_poly.type
_entity_poly.pdbx_seq_one_letter_code
_entity_poly.pdbx_strand_id
1 'polypeptide(L)' 'DLVYLESSPGFCEKNVRLGIPGTHGRTCNESSDLVDGCDLMCCGRGFRTQTMVVVERC' A
#
# COMPACT_ATOMS: atom_id res chain seq x y z
N ASP A 1 0.67 5.70 -26.59
CA ASP A 1 0.47 6.71 -25.55
C ASP A 1 -0.82 6.40 -24.81
N LEU A 2 -0.93 6.73 -23.52
CA LEU A 2 -2.12 6.46 -22.70
C LEU A 2 -2.84 7.77 -22.38
N VAL A 3 -4.14 7.84 -22.68
CA VAL A 3 -4.97 9.04 -22.44
C VAL A 3 -6.05 8.71 -21.41
N TYR A 4 -6.24 9.60 -20.44
CA TYR A 4 -7.24 9.48 -19.38
C TYR A 4 -8.05 10.79 -19.27
N LEU A 5 -9.31 10.68 -18.87
CA LEU A 5 -10.24 11.82 -18.77
C LEU A 5 -10.43 12.35 -17.35
N GLU A 6 -10.31 11.48 -16.34
CA GLU A 6 -10.59 11.81 -14.94
C GLU A 6 -9.37 11.58 -14.06
N SER A 7 -9.28 12.32 -12.96
CA SER A 7 -8.23 12.14 -11.96
C SER A 7 -8.42 10.86 -11.16
N SER A 8 -7.32 10.23 -10.79
CA SER A 8 -7.34 9.02 -9.98
C SER A 8 -7.97 9.27 -8.60
N PRO A 9 -8.86 8.39 -8.11
CA PRO A 9 -9.43 8.50 -6.78
C PRO A 9 -8.37 8.20 -5.70
N GLY A 10 -8.71 8.47 -4.44
CA GLY A 10 -7.89 8.04 -3.30
C GLY A 10 -7.99 6.54 -3.06
N PHE A 11 -6.85 5.86 -2.89
CA PHE A 11 -6.78 4.40 -2.69
C PHE A 11 -6.53 3.97 -1.23
N CYS A 12 -6.36 4.93 -0.32
CA CYS A 12 -6.04 4.68 1.09
C CYS A 12 -7.14 3.91 1.84
N GLU A 13 -8.40 4.29 1.58
CA GLU A 13 -9.57 3.75 2.27
C GLU A 13 -10.40 2.88 1.34
N LYS A 14 -11.13 1.94 1.94
CA LYS A 14 -12.02 1.05 1.20
C LYS A 14 -13.19 1.85 0.60
N ASN A 15 -13.35 1.78 -0.71
CA ASN A 15 -14.51 2.32 -1.42
C ASN A 15 -15.13 1.23 -2.31
N VAL A 16 -16.19 0.59 -1.81
CA VAL A 16 -16.89 -0.50 -2.49
C VAL A 16 -17.50 -0.05 -3.83
N ARG A 17 -17.94 1.21 -3.93
CA ARG A 17 -18.59 1.73 -5.14
C ARG A 17 -17.62 1.83 -6.32
N LEU A 18 -16.35 2.13 -6.03
CA LEU A 18 -15.28 2.23 -7.01
C LEU A 18 -14.41 0.95 -7.07
N GLY A 19 -14.76 -0.10 -6.33
CA GLY A 19 -13.97 -1.33 -6.26
C GLY A 19 -12.62 -1.19 -5.58
N ILE A 20 -12.42 -0.14 -4.77
CA ILE A 20 -11.15 0.16 -4.10
C ILE A 20 -11.13 -0.59 -2.76
N PRO A 21 -10.17 -1.51 -2.53
CA PRO A 21 -10.11 -2.28 -1.29
C PRO A 21 -9.54 -1.49 -0.09
N GLY A 22 -8.78 -0.42 -0.34
CA GLY A 22 -8.00 0.29 0.68
C GLY A 22 -6.58 -0.30 0.85
N THR A 23 -5.74 0.36 1.66
CA THR A 23 -4.35 -0.09 1.91
C THR A 23 -4.13 -0.74 3.27
N HIS A 24 -5.19 -0.95 4.05
CA HIS A 24 -5.12 -1.60 5.36
C HIS A 24 -4.61 -3.05 5.25
N GLY A 25 -3.65 -3.42 6.10
CA GLY A 25 -3.09 -4.77 6.15
C GLY A 25 -2.12 -5.11 5.01
N ARG A 26 -1.75 -4.15 4.15
CA ARG A 26 -0.72 -4.35 3.13
C ARG A 26 0.67 -4.35 3.76
N THR A 27 1.55 -5.20 3.26
CA THR A 27 2.97 -5.12 3.55
C THR A 27 3.56 -3.85 2.94
N CYS A 28 4.43 -3.19 3.69
CA CYS A 28 5.19 -2.03 3.26
C CYS A 28 6.65 -2.19 3.69
N ASN A 29 7.53 -1.41 3.08
CA ASN A 29 8.95 -1.38 3.41
C ASN A 29 9.25 -0.17 4.30
N GLU A 30 9.73 -0.40 5.51
CA GLU A 30 10.07 0.66 6.46
C GLU A 30 11.26 1.51 6.00
N SER A 31 12.19 0.92 5.24
CA SER A 31 13.40 1.63 4.79
C SER A 31 13.24 2.34 3.44
N SER A 32 12.04 2.31 2.83
CA SER A 32 11.78 2.96 1.54
C SER A 32 11.04 4.26 1.72
N ASP A 33 11.50 5.30 1.03
CA ASP A 33 10.81 6.60 0.93
C ASP A 33 9.88 6.68 -0.30
N LEU A 34 9.81 5.62 -1.10
CA LEU A 34 9.02 5.57 -2.34
C LEU A 34 7.58 5.08 -2.07
N VAL A 35 6.87 4.73 -3.15
CA VAL A 35 5.50 4.20 -3.13
C VAL A 35 5.33 2.88 -2.40
N ASP A 36 6.41 2.15 -2.11
CA ASP A 36 6.41 0.96 -1.25
C ASP A 36 6.71 1.28 0.22
N GLY A 37 7.10 2.53 0.50
CA GLY A 37 7.37 3.07 1.82
C GLY A 37 6.15 3.04 2.72
N CYS A 38 6.34 2.67 3.99
CA CYS A 38 5.23 2.56 4.94
C CYS A 38 4.49 3.89 5.17
N ASP A 39 5.18 5.03 5.10
CA ASP A 39 4.53 6.34 5.26
C ASP A 39 3.50 6.63 4.17
N LEU A 40 3.83 6.31 2.91
CA LEU A 40 2.91 6.50 1.79
C LEU A 40 1.87 5.37 1.72
N MET A 41 2.30 4.12 1.86
CA MET A 41 1.42 2.94 1.76
C MET A 41 0.38 2.90 2.86
N CYS A 42 0.74 3.27 4.08
CA CYS A 42 -0.17 3.34 5.21
C CYS A 42 -0.86 4.71 5.33
N CYS A 43 -0.62 5.63 4.37
CA CYS A 43 -1.23 6.95 4.29
C CYS A 43 -1.09 7.77 5.59
N GLY A 44 0.10 7.72 6.21
CA GLY A 44 0.40 8.41 7.46
C GLY A 44 -0.29 7.85 8.71
N ARG A 45 -1.02 6.72 8.62
CA ARG A 45 -1.69 6.09 9.77
C ARG A 45 -0.75 5.31 10.70
N GLY A 46 0.54 5.25 10.38
CA GLY A 46 1.52 4.39 11.04
C GLY A 46 1.44 2.94 10.56
N PHE A 47 2.39 2.12 11.02
CA PHE A 47 2.53 0.72 10.63
C PHE A 47 3.04 -0.13 11.80
N ARG A 48 2.92 -1.46 11.66
CA ARG A 48 3.43 -2.43 12.64
C ARG A 48 4.44 -3.34 11.97
N THR A 49 5.66 -3.36 12.50
CA THR A 49 6.71 -4.28 12.06
C THR A 49 6.49 -5.66 12.69
N GLN A 50 6.63 -6.71 11.89
CA GLN A 50 6.56 -8.11 12.34
C GLN A 50 7.74 -8.88 11.73
N THR A 51 8.51 -9.57 12.57
CA THR A 51 9.59 -10.45 12.11
C THR A 51 9.03 -11.86 11.94
N MET A 52 9.19 -12.44 10.76
CA MET A 52 8.79 -13.82 10.45
C MET A 52 10.00 -14.65 10.04
N VAL A 53 10.06 -15.91 10.49
CA VAL A 53 11.06 -16.87 10.02
C VAL A 53 10.55 -17.47 8.72
N VAL A 54 11.27 -17.24 7.63
CA VAL A 54 10.95 -17.81 6.31
C VAL A 54 11.87 -19.00 6.07
N VAL A 55 11.29 -20.17 5.77
CA VAL A 55 12.05 -21.35 5.37
C VAL A 55 12.13 -21.36 3.85
N GLU A 56 13.32 -21.17 3.31
CA GLU A 56 13.60 -21.27 1.89
C GLU A 56 14.39 -22.54 1.56
N ARG A 57 14.34 -22.98 0.30
CA ARG A 57 15.17 -24.09 -0.17
C ARG A 57 16.57 -23.54 -0.45
N CYS A 58 17.53 -23.89 0.40
CA CYS A 58 18.95 -23.58 0.22
C CYS A 58 19.65 -24.62 -0.67
#